data_AF-C1E8E0-F1
#
_entry.id   AF-C1E8E0-F1
#
_cell.length_a   1.000
_cell.length_b   1.000
_cell.length_c   1.000
_cell.angle_alpha   90.00
_cell.angle_beta   90.00
_cell.angle_gamma   90.00
#
_symmetry.space_group_name_H-M   'P 1'
#
loop_
_entity.id
_entity.type
_entity.pdbx_description
1 polymer ?
#
loop_
_entity_poly.entity_id
_entity_poly.type
_entity_poly.pdbx_seq_one_letter_code
_entity_poly.pdbx_strand_id
1 'polypeptide(L)'
;MPKRKQEDGMTIKPPKRARTAYLVFCDRYREQIMRAVHPQPNAKFTREEMQAVTTKLAELWKNISPNELKECKAEADILKGQYEAEKAKFPAGSLKRHHKKGKKAKNQTILVEGQGEKPKRARTAYLIFCDKYRNQIMKEVHSNPNTKFTREEMQQVTTRLANMWRNVTPTELASCKMEADLCKEEYKKQKDSYRAPVYAPASKSKKGKKEKADNGKPKRPRTAYLLFAEDCRSKLKKTQPDLGFTDVSKVVSSEWKELPENKKQQYVRNAEKEQEKHRVLKAQWEAKHPVA
;
A
#
# COMPACT_ATOMS: atom_id res chain seq x y z
N MET A 1 12.57 52.14 4.11
CA MET A 1 13.07 50.75 4.01
C MET A 1 12.35 50.04 2.86
N PRO A 2 13.01 49.84 1.71
CA PRO A 2 12.37 49.27 0.53
C PRO A 2 12.12 47.76 0.73
N LYS A 3 10.93 47.31 0.33
CA LYS A 3 10.50 45.90 0.41
C LYS A 3 11.40 45.05 -0.49
N ARG A 4 12.16 44.11 0.11
CA ARG A 4 12.85 43.03 -0.61
C ARG A 4 11.82 42.30 -1.47
N LYS A 5 11.94 42.43 -2.80
CA LYS A 5 11.23 41.59 -3.77
C LYS A 5 11.61 40.14 -3.45
N GLN A 6 10.63 39.33 -3.08
CA GLN A 6 10.81 37.88 -3.02
C GLN A 6 11.09 37.41 -4.45
N GLU A 7 12.27 36.83 -4.65
CA GLU A 7 12.64 36.24 -5.93
C GLU A 7 11.63 35.17 -6.34
N ASP A 8 11.31 35.16 -7.63
CA ASP A 8 10.42 34.23 -8.29
C ASP A 8 10.81 32.78 -7.97
N GLY A 9 9.99 32.11 -7.16
CA GLY A 9 10.12 30.69 -6.89
C GLY A 9 9.98 29.87 -8.17
N MET A 10 11.11 29.50 -8.75
CA MET A 10 11.24 28.66 -9.94
C MET A 10 10.32 27.44 -9.82
N THR A 11 9.35 27.29 -10.72
CA THR A 11 8.44 26.14 -10.71
C THR A 11 9.19 24.88 -11.16
N ILE A 12 9.80 24.16 -10.24
CA ILE A 12 10.53 22.93 -10.53
C ILE A 12 9.51 21.82 -10.83
N LYS A 13 9.44 21.37 -12.09
CA LYS A 13 8.62 20.22 -12.51
C LYS A 13 9.51 18.97 -12.58
N PRO A 14 9.10 17.83 -12.00
CA PRO A 14 9.87 16.60 -12.09
C PRO A 14 9.88 16.07 -13.53
N PRO A 15 10.92 15.33 -13.93
CA PRO A 15 11.00 14.72 -15.25
C PRO A 15 9.93 13.64 -15.38
N LYS A 16 9.31 13.53 -16.57
CA LYS A 16 8.33 12.47 -16.84
C LYS A 16 9.05 11.12 -16.92
N ARG A 17 8.39 10.05 -16.45
CA ARG A 17 8.97 8.69 -16.50
C ARG A 17 9.38 8.32 -17.92
N ALA A 18 10.56 7.71 -18.08
CA ALA A 18 11.03 7.19 -19.37
C ALA A 18 10.00 6.26 -20.01
N ARG A 19 9.89 6.33 -21.34
CA ARG A 19 9.03 5.44 -22.13
C ARG A 19 9.65 4.06 -22.20
N THR A 20 8.82 3.03 -22.07
CA THR A 20 9.23 1.64 -22.27
C THR A 20 9.27 1.29 -23.76
N ALA A 21 9.93 0.20 -24.15
CA ALA A 21 10.00 -0.25 -25.55
C ALA A 21 8.62 -0.35 -26.21
N TYR A 22 7.61 -0.85 -25.49
CA TYR A 22 6.22 -0.87 -25.97
C TYR A 22 5.62 0.52 -26.20
N LEU A 23 5.96 1.52 -25.38
CA LEU A 23 5.45 2.87 -25.52
C LEU A 23 6.14 3.62 -26.66
N VAL A 24 7.43 3.35 -26.88
CA VAL A 24 8.16 3.80 -28.07
C VAL A 24 7.51 3.24 -29.33
N PHE A 25 7.23 1.93 -29.34
CA PHE A 25 6.47 1.29 -30.42
C PHE A 25 5.07 1.93 -30.60
N CYS A 26 4.34 2.14 -29.50
CA CYS A 26 3.05 2.81 -29.56
C CYS A 26 3.17 4.20 -30.19
N ASP A 27 4.16 5.01 -29.84
CA ASP A 27 4.30 6.36 -30.42
C ASP A 27 4.49 6.31 -31.95
N ARG A 28 5.17 5.29 -32.49
CA ARG A 28 5.36 5.09 -33.94
C ARG A 28 4.08 4.71 -34.67
N TYR A 29 3.27 3.80 -34.11
CA TYR A 29 2.10 3.24 -34.80
C TYR A 29 0.75 3.82 -34.37
N ARG A 30 0.69 4.50 -33.22
CA ARG A 30 -0.56 5.01 -32.65
C ARG A 30 -1.24 6.00 -33.57
N GLU A 31 -0.52 6.91 -34.22
CA GLU A 31 -1.14 7.88 -35.13
C GLU A 31 -1.77 7.20 -36.34
N GLN A 32 -1.08 6.21 -36.93
CA GLN A 32 -1.59 5.44 -38.05
C GLN A 32 -2.85 4.65 -37.66
N ILE A 33 -2.83 3.98 -36.50
CA ILE A 33 -3.97 3.19 -36.01
C ILE A 33 -5.12 4.09 -35.59
N MET A 34 -4.83 5.25 -34.99
CA MET A 34 -5.85 6.24 -34.64
C MET A 34 -6.57 6.76 -35.89
N ARG A 35 -5.84 7.09 -36.96
CA ARG A 35 -6.43 7.50 -38.25
C ARG A 35 -7.23 6.38 -38.92
N ALA A 36 -6.78 5.13 -38.79
CA ALA A 36 -7.47 3.97 -39.35
C ALA A 36 -8.78 3.63 -38.60
N VAL A 37 -8.82 3.86 -37.29
CA VAL A 37 -10.03 3.64 -36.48
C VAL A 37 -10.98 4.84 -36.56
N HIS A 38 -10.44 6.06 -36.69
CA HIS A 38 -11.24 7.28 -36.79
C HIS A 38 -10.65 8.21 -37.88
N PRO A 39 -11.21 8.17 -39.11
CA PRO A 39 -10.70 8.96 -40.24
C PRO A 39 -10.94 10.47 -40.13
N GLN A 40 -11.82 10.91 -39.23
CA GLN A 40 -12.20 12.32 -39.10
C GLN A 40 -11.22 13.06 -38.16
N PRO A 41 -10.41 14.02 -38.65
CA PRO A 41 -9.29 14.58 -37.90
C PRO A 41 -9.66 15.44 -36.69
N ASN A 42 -10.93 15.83 -36.52
CA ASN A 42 -11.39 16.74 -35.45
C ASN A 42 -12.54 16.20 -34.59
N ALA A 43 -12.99 14.96 -34.79
CA ALA A 43 -14.05 14.37 -33.97
C ALA A 43 -13.45 13.65 -32.75
N LYS A 44 -14.20 13.68 -31.63
CA LYS A 44 -13.76 13.06 -30.38
C LYS A 44 -13.91 11.54 -30.49
N PHE A 45 -12.83 10.81 -30.23
CA PHE A 45 -12.89 9.36 -30.11
C PHE A 45 -13.86 8.95 -29.01
N THR A 46 -14.73 8.01 -29.34
CA THR A 46 -15.54 7.27 -28.37
C THR A 46 -14.67 6.33 -27.53
N ARG A 47 -15.22 5.85 -26.41
CA ARG A 47 -14.53 4.90 -25.54
C ARG A 47 -14.22 3.59 -26.27
N GLU A 48 -15.12 3.14 -27.13
CA GLU A 48 -15.00 1.89 -27.90
C GLU A 48 -13.93 2.01 -28.99
N GLU A 49 -13.87 3.12 -29.71
CA GLU A 49 -12.82 3.40 -30.69
C GLU A 49 -11.44 3.46 -30.02
N MET A 50 -11.32 4.13 -28.87
CA MET A 50 -10.06 4.14 -28.11
C MET A 50 -9.67 2.75 -27.62
N GLN A 51 -10.63 1.93 -27.20
CA GLN A 51 -10.37 0.55 -26.82
C GLN A 51 -9.87 -0.25 -28.03
N ALA A 52 -10.49 -0.10 -29.20
CA ALA A 52 -10.06 -0.73 -30.44
C ALA A 52 -8.63 -0.34 -30.85
N VAL A 53 -8.26 0.95 -30.72
CA VAL A 53 -6.88 1.42 -30.94
C VAL A 53 -5.90 0.73 -30.00
N THR A 54 -6.24 0.61 -28.70
CA THR A 54 -5.36 -0.07 -27.74
C THR A 54 -5.21 -1.56 -28.00
N THR A 55 -6.30 -2.24 -28.41
CA THR A 55 -6.27 -3.67 -28.73
C THR A 55 -5.40 -3.92 -29.96
N LYS A 56 -5.58 -3.14 -31.03
CA LYS A 56 -4.76 -3.25 -32.26
C LYS A 56 -3.28 -3.01 -32.01
N LEU A 57 -2.93 -2.00 -31.19
CA LEU A 57 -1.53 -1.74 -30.80
C LEU A 57 -0.91 -2.92 -30.04
N ALA A 58 -1.68 -3.55 -29.15
CA ALA A 58 -1.20 -4.69 -28.38
C ALA A 58 -1.01 -5.94 -29.26
N GLU A 59 -1.88 -6.16 -30.25
CA GLU A 59 -1.74 -7.25 -31.23
C GLU A 59 -0.52 -7.07 -32.12
N LEU A 60 -0.29 -5.86 -32.64
CA LEU A 60 0.89 -5.56 -33.45
C LEU A 60 2.19 -5.73 -32.66
N TRP A 61 2.20 -5.35 -31.38
CA TRP A 61 3.35 -5.58 -30.52
C TRP A 61 3.63 -7.08 -30.27
N LYS A 62 2.60 -7.93 -30.20
CA LYS A 62 2.79 -9.38 -30.07
C LYS A 62 3.46 -9.99 -31.31
N ASN A 63 3.20 -9.41 -32.48
CA ASN A 63 3.70 -9.87 -33.77
C ASN A 63 4.88 -9.03 -34.30
N ILE A 64 5.55 -8.28 -33.44
CA ILE A 64 6.64 -7.38 -33.82
C ILE A 64 7.84 -8.17 -34.38
N SER A 65 8.50 -7.61 -35.39
CA SER A 65 9.74 -8.18 -35.94
C SER A 65 10.86 -8.17 -34.89
N PRO A 66 11.72 -9.21 -34.82
CA PRO A 66 12.86 -9.24 -33.91
C PRO A 66 13.82 -8.05 -34.07
N ASN A 67 13.99 -7.52 -35.29
CA ASN A 67 14.85 -6.36 -35.55
C ASN A 67 14.22 -5.08 -35.00
N GLU A 68 12.94 -4.88 -35.26
CA GLU A 68 12.19 -3.72 -34.77
C GLU A 68 12.06 -3.71 -33.24
N LEU A 69 11.91 -4.90 -32.63
CA LEU A 69 11.92 -5.05 -31.18
C LEU A 69 13.27 -4.64 -30.57
N LYS A 70 14.39 -4.96 -31.24
CA LYS A 70 15.72 -4.54 -30.81
C LYS A 70 15.85 -3.02 -30.88
N GLU A 71 15.37 -2.39 -31.95
CA GLU A 71 15.37 -0.92 -32.09
C GLU A 71 14.53 -0.25 -31.00
N CYS A 72 13.30 -0.72 -30.76
CA CYS A 72 12.43 -0.17 -29.73
C CYS A 72 13.03 -0.31 -28.32
N LYS A 73 13.78 -1.39 -28.06
CA LYS A 73 14.50 -1.57 -26.79
C LYS A 73 15.68 -0.61 -26.67
N ALA A 74 16.49 -0.48 -27.71
CA ALA A 74 17.63 0.43 -27.72
C ALA A 74 17.19 1.89 -27.50
N GLU A 75 16.13 2.32 -28.16
CA GLU A 75 15.57 3.67 -27.97
C GLU A 75 15.00 3.86 -26.55
N ALA A 76 14.30 2.85 -26.00
CA ALA A 76 13.82 2.91 -24.62
C ALA A 76 14.97 2.98 -23.59
N ASP A 77 16.09 2.30 -23.84
CA ASP A 77 17.27 2.36 -22.97
C ASP A 77 17.95 3.74 -23.02
N ILE A 78 18.01 4.38 -24.20
CA ILE A 78 18.47 5.77 -24.33
C ILE A 78 17.57 6.72 -23.54
N LEU A 79 16.24 6.60 -23.69
CA LEU A 79 15.27 7.43 -22.96
C LEU A 79 15.34 7.19 -21.45
N LYS A 80 15.64 5.96 -21.03
CA LYS A 80 15.87 5.61 -19.62
C LYS A 80 17.14 6.30 -19.09
N GLY A 81 18.23 6.27 -19.85
CA GLY A 81 19.47 6.98 -19.50
C GLY A 81 19.26 8.50 -19.39
N GLN A 82 18.53 9.11 -20.33
CA GLN A 82 18.15 10.53 -20.28
C GLN A 82 17.31 10.86 -19.03
N TYR A 83 16.33 10.03 -18.72
CA TYR A 83 15.51 10.18 -17.51
C TYR A 83 16.33 10.05 -16.23
N GLU A 84 17.27 9.10 -16.16
CA GLU A 84 18.16 8.91 -15.01
C GLU A 84 19.12 10.10 -14.84
N ALA A 85 19.67 10.62 -15.94
CA ALA A 85 20.51 11.81 -15.95
C ALA A 85 19.72 13.08 -15.55
N GLU A 86 18.51 13.26 -16.06
CA GLU A 86 17.61 14.33 -15.63
C GLU A 86 17.28 14.20 -14.16
N LYS A 87 16.89 13.00 -13.71
CA LYS A 87 16.59 12.69 -12.31
C LYS A 87 17.78 12.98 -11.39
N ALA A 88 19.01 12.69 -11.83
CA ALA A 88 20.23 12.95 -11.06
C ALA A 88 20.54 14.45 -10.91
N LYS A 89 20.08 15.31 -11.84
CA LYS A 89 20.19 16.77 -11.75
C LYS A 89 19.21 17.38 -10.74
N PHE A 90 18.21 16.63 -10.27
CA PHE A 90 17.35 17.09 -9.20
C PHE A 90 17.99 16.76 -7.84
N PRO A 91 18.13 17.74 -6.93
CA PRO A 91 18.65 17.48 -5.59
C PRO A 91 17.81 16.41 -4.88
N ALA A 92 18.44 15.67 -3.96
CA ALA A 92 17.80 14.64 -3.17
C ALA A 92 16.73 15.24 -2.22
N GLY A 93 15.56 15.54 -2.76
CA GLY A 93 14.45 16.18 -2.06
C GLY A 93 13.12 16.03 -2.80
N SER A 94 12.02 16.28 -2.11
CA SER A 94 10.65 16.08 -2.59
C SER A 94 9.97 17.36 -3.04
N LEU A 95 9.47 17.37 -4.26
CA LEU A 95 8.62 18.42 -4.80
C LEU A 95 7.19 18.35 -4.21
N LYS A 96 6.78 19.35 -3.40
CA LYS A 96 5.47 19.52 -2.74
C LYS A 96 4.57 20.52 -3.46
N ARG A 97 3.34 20.14 -3.82
CA ARG A 97 2.32 21.14 -4.19
C ARG A 97 1.89 21.96 -2.96
N HIS A 98 2.15 23.26 -2.98
CA HIS A 98 1.65 24.20 -2.01
C HIS A 98 0.20 24.58 -2.35
N HIS A 99 -0.75 24.16 -1.51
CA HIS A 99 -2.14 24.54 -1.67
C HIS A 99 -2.37 25.88 -0.96
N LYS A 100 -2.28 27.00 -1.69
CA LYS A 100 -2.64 28.32 -1.16
C LYS A 100 -4.17 28.45 -1.24
N LYS A 101 -4.85 28.63 -0.10
CA LYS A 101 -6.30 28.88 -0.08
C LYS A 101 -6.60 30.16 -0.87
N GLY A 102 -7.33 30.04 -1.97
CA GLY A 102 -7.78 31.16 -2.80
C GLY A 102 -8.15 30.72 -4.22
N LYS A 103 -9.30 31.19 -4.73
CA LYS A 103 -9.74 30.94 -6.11
C LYS A 103 -8.75 31.65 -7.06
N LYS A 104 -7.91 30.87 -7.77
CA LYS A 104 -6.98 31.27 -8.85
C LYS A 104 -5.46 31.40 -8.54
N ALA A 105 -4.90 30.74 -7.52
CA ALA A 105 -3.44 30.57 -7.44
C ALA A 105 -3.01 29.21 -8.03
N LYS A 106 -2.11 29.22 -9.03
CA LYS A 106 -1.53 27.99 -9.62
C LYS A 106 -0.84 27.18 -8.51
N ASN A 107 -1.06 25.86 -8.48
CA ASN A 107 -0.44 24.93 -7.54
C ASN A 107 1.09 24.94 -7.70
N GLN A 108 1.79 25.78 -6.94
CA GLN A 108 3.25 25.89 -6.99
C GLN A 108 3.87 24.67 -6.31
N THR A 109 4.94 24.13 -6.88
CA THR A 109 5.62 22.95 -6.36
C THR A 109 6.93 23.37 -5.69
N ILE A 110 7.10 23.07 -4.40
CA ILE A 110 8.22 23.48 -3.52
C ILE A 110 9.09 22.26 -3.21
N LEU A 111 10.40 22.34 -3.42
CA LEU A 111 11.33 21.30 -3.03
C LEU A 111 11.50 21.23 -1.50
N VAL A 112 11.36 20.05 -0.90
CA VAL A 112 11.56 19.76 0.52
C VAL A 112 12.46 18.55 0.67
N GLU A 113 13.69 18.77 1.12
CA GLU A 113 14.66 17.70 1.36
C GLU A 113 14.17 16.73 2.45
N GLY A 114 14.29 15.43 2.18
CA GLY A 114 14.02 14.38 3.16
C GLY A 114 15.29 14.11 3.97
N GLN A 115 15.14 13.80 5.25
CA GLN A 115 16.27 13.44 6.12
C GLN A 115 16.20 11.95 6.47
N GLY A 116 17.26 11.22 6.12
CA GLY A 116 17.46 9.81 6.46
C GLY A 116 16.78 8.79 5.53
N GLU A 117 17.26 7.54 5.58
CA GLU A 117 16.63 6.41 4.91
C GLU A 117 15.38 5.92 5.66
N LYS A 118 14.44 5.30 4.94
CA LYS A 118 13.24 4.73 5.55
C LYS A 118 13.62 3.54 6.44
N PRO A 119 13.29 3.58 7.75
CA PRO A 119 13.61 2.47 8.65
C PRO A 119 12.96 1.16 8.20
N LYS A 120 13.73 0.07 8.22
CA LYS A 120 13.24 -1.29 7.96
C LYS A 120 12.31 -1.71 9.09
N ARG A 121 11.27 -2.48 8.78
CA ARG A 121 10.31 -2.94 9.80
C ARG A 121 11.02 -3.78 10.86
N ALA A 122 10.64 -3.59 12.12
CA ALA A 122 11.10 -4.43 13.23
C ALA A 122 10.91 -5.93 12.95
N ARG A 123 11.94 -6.72 13.24
CA ARG A 123 11.92 -8.18 13.14
C ARG A 123 10.98 -8.76 14.21
N THR A 124 10.24 -9.79 13.86
CA THR A 124 9.37 -10.53 14.79
C THR A 124 10.15 -11.67 15.45
N ALA A 125 9.66 -12.19 16.58
CA ALA A 125 10.27 -13.33 17.27
C ALA A 125 10.52 -14.53 16.33
N TYR A 126 9.58 -14.84 15.44
CA TYR A 126 9.76 -15.87 14.41
C TYR A 126 10.88 -15.59 13.41
N LEU A 127 11.08 -14.33 13.02
CA LEU A 127 12.14 -13.97 12.07
C LEU A 127 13.52 -14.03 12.72
N ILE A 128 13.61 -13.65 13.99
CA ILE A 128 14.83 -13.81 14.81
C ILE A 128 15.17 -15.30 14.95
N PHE A 129 14.17 -16.13 15.27
CA PHE A 129 14.32 -17.57 15.27
C PHE A 129 14.78 -18.10 13.91
N CYS A 130 14.17 -17.63 12.81
CA CYS A 130 14.60 -17.99 11.47
C CYS A 130 16.05 -17.59 11.22
N ASP A 131 16.48 -16.37 11.54
CA ASP A 131 17.86 -15.92 11.32
C ASP A 131 18.88 -16.84 12.03
N LYS A 132 18.55 -17.30 13.25
CA LYS A 132 19.40 -18.21 14.03
C LYS A 132 19.57 -19.59 13.38
N TYR A 133 18.49 -20.18 12.87
CA TYR A 133 18.50 -21.57 12.37
C TYR A 133 18.57 -21.71 10.85
N ARG A 134 18.24 -20.65 10.11
CA ARG A 134 18.15 -20.68 8.64
C ARG A 134 19.50 -21.03 8.02
N ASN A 135 20.59 -20.45 8.47
CA ASN A 135 21.91 -20.72 7.90
C ASN A 135 22.33 -22.18 8.08
N GLN A 136 22.02 -22.78 9.23
CA GLN A 136 22.28 -24.19 9.49
C GLN A 136 21.43 -25.08 8.57
N ILE A 137 20.11 -24.84 8.52
CA ILE A 137 19.19 -25.62 7.68
C ILE A 137 19.51 -25.44 6.19
N MET A 138 19.94 -24.26 5.75
CA MET A 138 20.36 -24.02 4.37
C MET A 138 21.60 -24.86 4.02
N LYS A 139 22.58 -24.99 4.91
CA LYS A 139 23.75 -25.88 4.70
C LYS A 139 23.38 -27.36 4.68
N GLU A 140 22.42 -27.78 5.51
CA GLU A 140 21.95 -29.17 5.53
C GLU A 140 21.15 -29.55 4.29
N VAL A 141 20.32 -28.63 3.78
CA VAL A 141 19.49 -28.87 2.60
C VAL A 141 20.32 -28.77 1.32
N HIS A 142 21.38 -27.95 1.30
CA HIS A 142 22.20 -27.74 0.12
C HIS A 142 23.65 -28.14 0.35
N SER A 143 24.01 -29.32 -0.16
CA SER A 143 25.34 -29.92 0.05
C SER A 143 26.45 -29.27 -0.77
N ASN A 144 26.14 -28.59 -1.89
CA ASN A 144 27.12 -28.04 -2.82
C ASN A 144 27.21 -26.50 -2.72
N PRO A 145 28.22 -25.91 -2.05
CA PRO A 145 28.27 -24.46 -1.82
C PRO A 145 28.38 -23.60 -3.09
N ASN A 146 28.70 -24.22 -4.22
CA ASN A 146 28.97 -23.54 -5.48
C ASN A 146 27.76 -23.53 -6.44
N THR A 147 26.67 -24.20 -6.07
CA THR A 147 25.42 -24.22 -6.87
C THR A 147 24.39 -23.27 -6.30
N LYS A 148 23.46 -22.80 -7.13
CA LYS A 148 22.33 -21.99 -6.66
C LYS A 148 21.26 -22.90 -6.07
N PHE A 149 20.63 -22.47 -4.97
CA PHE A 149 19.45 -23.13 -4.42
C PHE A 149 18.34 -23.23 -5.46
N THR A 150 17.79 -24.43 -5.59
CA THR A 150 16.54 -24.70 -6.30
C THR A 150 15.34 -24.15 -5.52
N ARG A 151 14.21 -24.01 -6.21
CA ARG A 151 12.95 -23.56 -5.57
C ARG A 151 12.50 -24.55 -4.51
N GLU A 152 12.68 -25.83 -4.79
CA GLU A 152 12.29 -26.96 -3.95
C GLU A 152 13.12 -27.00 -2.67
N GLU A 153 14.44 -26.85 -2.77
CA GLU A 153 15.32 -26.76 -1.60
C GLU A 153 14.95 -25.57 -0.70
N MET A 154 14.66 -24.39 -1.29
CA MET A 154 14.23 -23.24 -0.50
C MET A 154 12.87 -23.48 0.18
N GLN A 155 11.96 -24.20 -0.47
CA GLN A 155 10.68 -24.61 0.12
C GLN A 155 10.89 -25.59 1.29
N GLN A 156 11.85 -26.51 1.19
CA GLN A 156 12.21 -27.42 2.28
C GLN A 156 12.76 -26.65 3.49
N VAL A 157 13.67 -25.68 3.27
CA VAL A 157 14.23 -24.82 4.33
C VAL A 157 13.13 -24.09 5.08
N THR A 158 12.20 -23.46 4.37
CA THR A 158 11.10 -22.70 5.00
C THR A 158 10.13 -23.61 5.76
N THR A 159 9.85 -24.80 5.23
CA THR A 159 8.96 -25.78 5.88
C THR A 159 9.58 -26.33 7.17
N ARG A 160 10.88 -26.66 7.16
CA ARG A 160 11.62 -27.06 8.37
C ARG A 160 11.60 -25.97 9.44
N LEU A 161 11.90 -24.73 9.08
CA LEU A 161 11.87 -23.60 10.01
C LEU A 161 10.50 -23.40 10.66
N ALA A 162 9.42 -23.52 9.88
CA ALA A 162 8.06 -23.43 10.40
C ALA A 162 7.73 -24.56 11.38
N ASN A 163 8.14 -25.80 11.08
CA ASN A 163 7.94 -26.95 11.97
C ASN A 163 8.72 -26.81 13.28
N MET A 164 9.97 -26.34 13.22
CA MET A 164 10.77 -26.09 14.41
C MET A 164 10.16 -24.99 15.29
N TRP A 165 9.66 -23.90 14.68
CA TRP A 165 9.00 -22.84 15.44
C TRP A 165 7.74 -23.29 16.18
N ARG A 166 6.96 -24.23 15.63
CA ARG A 166 5.79 -24.77 16.34
C ARG A 166 6.17 -25.56 17.60
N ASN A 167 7.37 -26.11 17.63
CA ASN A 167 7.89 -26.95 18.71
C ASN A 167 9.02 -26.26 19.50
N VAL A 168 9.11 -24.94 19.43
CA VAL A 168 10.13 -24.17 20.14
C VAL A 168 9.95 -24.26 21.65
N THR A 169 11.05 -24.35 22.39
CA THR A 169 11.00 -24.40 23.85
C THR A 169 10.51 -23.07 24.43
N PRO A 170 9.83 -23.05 25.60
CA PRO A 170 9.35 -21.81 26.20
C PRO A 170 10.46 -20.81 26.51
N THR A 171 11.65 -21.30 26.91
CA THR A 171 12.83 -20.48 27.21
C THR A 171 13.37 -19.80 25.95
N GLU A 172 13.51 -20.55 24.87
CA GLU A 172 13.95 -20.00 23.58
C GLU A 172 12.92 -19.04 22.99
N LEU A 173 11.63 -19.36 23.10
CA LEU A 173 10.55 -18.47 22.69
C LEU A 173 10.60 -17.15 23.45
N ALA A 174 10.88 -17.18 24.76
CA ALA A 174 11.04 -15.98 25.57
C ALA A 174 12.24 -15.14 25.11
N SER A 175 13.38 -15.79 24.82
CA SER A 175 14.57 -15.11 24.26
C SER A 175 14.26 -14.44 22.92
N CYS A 176 13.61 -15.14 21.99
CA CYS A 176 13.23 -14.60 20.69
C CYS A 176 12.22 -13.44 20.81
N LYS A 177 11.30 -13.50 21.78
CA LYS A 177 10.35 -12.42 22.06
C LYS A 177 11.06 -11.19 22.60
N MET A 178 11.99 -11.36 23.54
CA MET A 178 12.76 -10.27 24.12
C MET A 178 13.57 -9.51 23.05
N GLU A 179 14.24 -10.22 22.14
CA GLU A 179 14.98 -9.58 21.03
C GLU A 179 14.02 -8.90 20.03
N ALA A 180 12.83 -9.46 19.80
CA ALA A 180 11.82 -8.83 18.96
C ALA A 180 11.31 -7.50 19.54
N ASP A 181 11.14 -7.44 20.85
CA ASP A 181 10.74 -6.21 21.55
C ASP A 181 11.84 -5.15 21.48
N LEU A 182 13.12 -5.53 21.63
CA LEU A 182 14.25 -4.62 21.40
C LEU A 182 14.28 -4.08 19.96
N CYS A 183 14.11 -4.95 18.97
CA CYS A 183 14.02 -4.53 17.56
C CYS A 183 12.84 -3.57 17.30
N LYS A 184 11.74 -3.74 18.04
CA LYS A 184 10.54 -2.89 17.94
C LYS A 184 10.77 -1.51 18.53
N GLU A 185 11.44 -1.42 19.67
CA GLU A 185 11.82 -0.13 20.27
C GLU A 185 12.85 0.61 19.41
N GLU A 186 13.83 -0.10 18.84
CA GLU A 186 14.80 0.49 17.92
C GLU A 186 14.11 1.02 16.64
N TYR A 187 13.22 0.22 16.05
CA TYR A 187 12.41 0.67 14.91
C TYR A 187 11.57 1.92 15.24
N LYS A 188 11.03 1.99 16.47
CA LYS A 188 10.25 3.15 16.92
C LYS A 188 11.13 4.40 16.98
N LYS A 189 12.32 4.32 17.60
CA LYS A 189 13.29 5.42 17.64
C LYS A 189 13.69 5.89 16.24
N GLN A 190 14.03 4.95 15.35
CA GLN A 190 14.37 5.26 13.96
C GLN A 190 13.20 5.87 13.19
N LYS A 191 11.97 5.42 13.46
CA LYS A 191 10.77 5.97 12.83
C LYS A 191 10.44 7.37 13.33
N ASP A 192 10.72 7.65 14.60
CA ASP A 192 10.50 8.97 15.21
C ASP A 192 11.52 9.99 14.68
N SER A 193 12.77 9.57 14.42
CA SER A 193 13.78 10.40 13.75
C SER A 193 13.60 10.48 12.23
N TYR A 194 12.91 9.51 11.62
CA TYR A 194 12.70 9.47 10.17
C TYR A 194 11.65 10.49 9.71
N ARG A 195 12.09 11.42 8.87
CA ARG A 195 11.20 12.34 8.16
C ARG A 195 10.94 11.84 6.74
N ALA A 196 9.78 11.20 6.57
CA ALA A 196 9.40 10.66 5.27
C ALA A 196 9.43 11.73 4.16
N PRO A 197 10.09 11.47 3.01
CA PRO A 197 10.03 12.34 1.86
C PRO A 197 8.60 12.34 1.31
N VAL A 198 8.12 13.52 0.92
CA VAL A 198 6.71 13.74 0.53
C VAL A 198 6.38 13.22 -0.88
N TYR A 199 7.32 12.53 -1.53
CA TYR A 199 7.05 11.71 -2.72
C TYR A 199 6.55 10.28 -2.41
N ALA A 200 6.29 9.93 -1.15
CA ALA A 200 5.21 8.99 -0.91
C ALA A 200 3.93 9.73 -1.31
N PRO A 201 3.13 9.24 -2.28
CA PRO A 201 1.87 9.90 -2.55
C PRO A 201 1.17 10.12 -1.19
N ALA A 202 0.58 11.29 -0.98
CA ALA A 202 -0.36 11.51 0.12
C ALA A 202 -1.61 10.59 0.01
N SER A 203 -1.50 9.45 -0.69
CA SER A 203 -2.37 8.29 -0.72
C SER A 203 -1.89 7.19 0.23
N LYS A 204 -1.53 7.56 1.46
CA LYS A 204 -2.15 6.90 2.62
C LYS A 204 -2.72 7.95 3.56
N SER A 205 -3.40 8.96 3.02
CA SER A 205 -4.68 9.35 3.62
C SER A 205 -5.43 8.04 3.87
N LYS A 206 -5.60 7.72 5.16
CA LYS A 206 -6.37 6.60 5.71
C LYS A 206 -6.71 5.55 4.67
N LYS A 207 -5.87 4.50 4.55
CA LYS A 207 -6.18 3.19 3.95
C LYS A 207 -7.48 3.30 3.18
N GLY A 208 -7.39 3.80 1.93
CA GLY A 208 -8.55 4.18 1.13
C GLY A 208 -9.65 3.22 1.48
N LYS A 209 -10.72 3.74 2.07
CA LYS A 209 -11.90 2.97 2.43
C LYS A 209 -12.17 2.24 1.12
N LYS A 210 -11.73 0.98 1.02
CA LYS A 210 -12.28 0.09 0.03
C LYS A 210 -13.69 0.05 0.56
N GLU A 211 -14.53 0.95 0.06
CA GLU A 211 -15.75 0.56 -0.59
C GLU A 211 -15.33 -0.60 -1.49
N LYS A 212 -15.11 -1.75 -0.86
CA LYS A 212 -15.33 -3.01 -1.50
C LYS A 212 -16.77 -2.81 -1.92
N ALA A 213 -16.98 -2.72 -3.24
CA ALA A 213 -18.27 -3.06 -3.79
C ALA A 213 -18.75 -4.25 -2.97
N ASP A 214 -19.81 -4.03 -2.19
CA ASP A 214 -20.32 -4.99 -1.23
C ASP A 214 -20.96 -6.06 -2.10
N ASN A 215 -20.15 -6.98 -2.63
CA ASN A 215 -20.57 -8.09 -3.52
C ASN A 215 -21.40 -9.11 -2.72
N GLY A 216 -22.39 -8.64 -1.96
CA GLY A 216 -23.18 -9.43 -1.01
C GLY A 216 -22.39 -10.04 0.15
N LYS A 217 -21.12 -9.67 0.36
CA LYS A 217 -20.29 -10.28 1.41
C LYS A 217 -20.82 -9.85 2.78
N PRO A 218 -21.06 -10.80 3.71
CA PRO A 218 -21.52 -10.45 5.05
C PRO A 218 -20.60 -9.44 5.74
N LYS A 219 -21.20 -8.38 6.27
CA LYS A 219 -20.50 -7.32 7.00
C LYS A 219 -19.94 -7.87 8.30
N ARG A 220 -18.75 -7.40 8.69
CA ARG A 220 -18.09 -7.83 9.94
C ARG A 220 -19.02 -7.68 11.15
N PRO A 221 -19.00 -8.66 12.09
CA PRO A 221 -19.85 -8.61 13.27
C PRO A 221 -19.45 -7.44 14.17
N ARG A 222 -20.41 -6.89 14.91
CA ARG A 222 -20.18 -5.83 15.89
C ARG A 222 -19.49 -6.43 17.12
N THR A 223 -18.46 -5.75 17.63
CA THR A 223 -17.78 -6.14 18.88
C THR A 223 -18.59 -5.69 20.09
N ALA A 224 -18.29 -6.23 21.28
CA ALA A 224 -18.96 -5.87 22.53
C ALA A 224 -18.96 -4.35 22.79
N TYR A 225 -17.81 -3.70 22.57
CA TYR A 225 -17.69 -2.25 22.65
C TYR A 225 -18.58 -1.50 21.64
N LEU A 226 -18.70 -2.00 20.41
CA LEU A 226 -19.53 -1.35 19.39
C LEU A 226 -21.03 -1.47 19.70
N LEU A 227 -21.46 -2.60 20.25
CA LEU A 227 -22.83 -2.80 20.73
C LEU A 227 -23.14 -1.81 21.87
N PHE A 228 -22.26 -1.74 22.88
CA PHE A 228 -22.38 -0.77 23.97
C PHE A 228 -22.37 0.69 23.47
N ALA A 229 -21.46 1.01 22.56
CA ALA A 229 -21.33 2.36 22.01
C ALA A 229 -22.58 2.80 21.26
N GLU A 230 -23.29 1.89 20.59
CA GLU A 230 -24.56 2.17 19.91
C GLU A 230 -25.68 2.47 20.91
N ASP A 231 -25.77 1.69 21.99
CA ASP A 231 -26.75 1.91 23.07
C ASP A 231 -26.50 3.24 23.79
N CYS A 232 -25.24 3.53 24.15
CA CYS A 232 -24.88 4.79 24.81
C CYS A 232 -25.05 5.99 23.88
N ARG A 233 -24.66 5.91 22.60
CA ARG A 233 -24.93 6.98 21.62
C ARG A 233 -26.42 7.25 21.48
N SER A 234 -27.24 6.21 21.47
CA SER A 234 -28.70 6.34 21.35
C SER A 234 -29.31 7.03 22.58
N LYS A 235 -28.77 6.78 23.77
CA LYS A 235 -29.16 7.48 25.00
C LYS A 235 -28.69 8.94 24.99
N LEU A 236 -27.41 9.17 24.68
CA LEU A 236 -26.82 10.52 24.63
C LEU A 236 -27.48 11.41 23.58
N LYS A 237 -27.90 10.86 22.44
CA LYS A 237 -28.65 11.63 21.43
C LYS A 237 -30.03 12.09 21.93
N LYS A 238 -30.64 11.35 22.87
CA LYS A 238 -31.93 11.72 23.48
C LYS A 238 -31.76 12.74 24.60
N THR A 239 -30.72 12.60 25.41
CA THR A 239 -30.49 13.47 26.57
C THR A 239 -29.77 14.76 26.19
N GLN A 240 -28.86 14.72 25.21
CA GLN A 240 -28.02 15.82 24.79
C GLN A 240 -27.85 15.82 23.26
N PRO A 241 -28.87 16.27 22.50
CA PRO A 241 -28.84 16.26 21.04
C PRO A 241 -27.79 17.21 20.44
N ASP A 242 -27.33 18.22 21.20
CA ASP A 242 -26.36 19.23 20.75
C ASP A 242 -24.89 18.77 20.83
N LEU A 243 -24.61 17.63 21.48
CA LEU A 243 -23.25 17.12 21.58
C LEU A 243 -22.71 16.67 20.22
N GLY A 244 -21.54 17.20 19.87
CA GLY A 244 -20.79 16.77 18.70
C GLY A 244 -20.33 15.30 18.80
N PHE A 245 -20.23 14.62 17.65
CA PHE A 245 -19.81 13.22 17.55
C PHE A 245 -18.51 12.90 18.30
N THR A 246 -17.55 13.83 18.29
CA THR A 246 -16.26 13.68 18.97
C THR A 246 -16.43 13.57 20.47
N ASP A 247 -17.29 14.40 21.07
CA ASP A 247 -17.49 14.44 22.53
C ASP A 247 -18.35 13.27 22.99
N VAL A 248 -19.38 12.90 22.22
CA VAL A 248 -20.13 11.64 22.44
C VAL A 248 -19.18 10.44 22.44
N SER A 249 -18.21 10.40 21.52
CA SER A 249 -17.24 9.29 21.46
C SER A 249 -16.30 9.25 22.66
N LYS A 250 -15.94 10.40 23.25
CA LYS A 250 -15.15 10.46 24.49
C LYS A 250 -15.95 9.92 25.67
N VAL A 251 -17.20 10.37 25.84
CA VAL A 251 -18.09 9.92 26.92
C VAL A 251 -18.27 8.40 26.88
N VAL A 252 -18.65 7.86 25.73
CA VAL A 252 -18.82 6.41 25.52
C VAL A 252 -17.54 5.63 25.86
N SER A 253 -16.37 6.18 25.52
CA SER A 253 -15.10 5.52 25.81
C SER A 253 -14.76 5.52 27.30
N SER A 254 -15.16 6.56 28.05
CA SER A 254 -15.01 6.60 29.51
C SER A 254 -15.97 5.63 30.18
N GLU A 255 -17.26 5.70 29.82
CA GLU A 255 -18.30 4.84 30.39
C GLU A 255 -17.99 3.36 30.15
N TRP A 256 -17.44 2.98 28.99
CA TRP A 256 -17.04 1.59 28.75
C TRP A 256 -15.92 1.13 29.69
N LYS A 257 -14.96 2.00 30.02
CA LYS A 257 -13.87 1.64 30.95
C LYS A 257 -14.42 1.44 32.35
N GLU A 258 -15.31 2.33 32.78
CA GLU A 258 -15.95 2.33 34.11
C GLU A 258 -17.07 1.28 34.24
N LEU A 259 -17.57 0.72 33.14
CA LEU A 259 -18.67 -0.24 33.15
C LEU A 259 -18.30 -1.49 33.98
N PRO A 260 -19.16 -1.94 34.92
CA PRO A 260 -18.93 -3.15 35.70
C PRO A 260 -18.79 -4.40 34.83
N GLU A 261 -17.97 -5.35 35.27
CA GLU A 261 -17.66 -6.56 34.49
C GLU A 261 -18.91 -7.39 34.16
N ASN A 262 -19.87 -7.48 35.08
CA ASN A 262 -21.14 -8.17 34.84
C ASN A 262 -21.91 -7.59 33.62
N LYS A 263 -21.95 -6.26 33.51
CA LYS A 263 -22.59 -5.57 32.38
C LYS A 263 -21.75 -5.69 31.11
N LYS A 264 -20.41 -5.61 31.20
CA LYS A 264 -19.51 -5.88 30.07
C LYS A 264 -19.72 -7.27 29.50
N GLN A 265 -19.83 -8.29 30.36
CA GLN A 265 -20.05 -9.68 29.96
C GLN A 265 -21.36 -9.86 29.16
N GLN A 266 -22.41 -9.12 29.46
CA GLN A 266 -23.64 -9.14 28.67
C GLN A 266 -23.38 -8.70 27.22
N TYR A 267 -22.61 -7.63 27.02
CA TYR A 267 -22.21 -7.19 25.67
C TYR A 267 -21.25 -8.16 24.98
N VAL A 268 -20.37 -8.84 25.74
CA VAL A 268 -19.50 -9.89 25.20
C VAL A 268 -20.32 -11.06 24.67
N ARG A 269 -21.27 -11.59 25.45
CA ARG A 269 -22.18 -12.67 25.00
C ARG A 269 -22.99 -12.28 23.77
N ASN A 270 -23.44 -11.02 23.70
CA ASN A 270 -24.16 -10.52 22.53
C ASN A 270 -23.25 -10.40 21.30
N ALA A 271 -22.00 -10.00 21.49
CA ALA A 271 -20.99 -9.94 20.42
C ALA A 271 -20.62 -11.34 19.91
N GLU A 272 -20.55 -12.34 20.79
CA GLU A 272 -20.33 -13.75 20.41
C GLU A 272 -21.48 -14.27 19.55
N LYS A 273 -22.73 -13.96 19.92
CA LYS A 273 -23.91 -14.31 19.09
C LYS A 273 -23.85 -13.65 17.70
N GLU A 274 -23.46 -12.37 17.62
CA GLU A 274 -23.27 -11.68 16.33
C GLU A 274 -22.13 -12.31 15.52
N GLN A 275 -21.04 -12.71 16.18
CA GLN A 275 -19.92 -13.38 15.54
C GLN A 275 -20.32 -14.75 14.98
N GLU A 276 -21.14 -15.51 15.69
CA GLU A 276 -21.64 -16.81 15.23
C GLU A 276 -22.59 -16.63 14.02
N LYS A 277 -23.54 -15.70 14.10
CA LYS A 277 -24.40 -15.36 12.96
C LYS A 277 -23.58 -14.97 11.73
N HIS A 278 -22.57 -14.14 11.90
CA HIS A 278 -21.67 -13.76 10.83
C HIS A 278 -20.86 -14.95 10.29
N ARG A 279 -20.42 -15.88 11.15
CA ARG A 279 -19.71 -17.11 10.73
C ARG A 279 -20.57 -17.94 9.79
N VAL A 280 -21.83 -18.17 10.15
CA VAL A 280 -22.81 -18.91 9.33
C VAL A 280 -23.07 -18.18 8.01
N LEU A 281 -23.39 -16.88 8.05
CA LEU A 281 -23.63 -16.08 6.85
C LEU A 281 -22.41 -16.06 5.92
N LYS A 282 -21.20 -15.95 6.47
CA LYS A 282 -19.96 -15.95 5.72
C LYS A 282 -19.72 -17.30 5.04
N ALA A 283 -19.96 -18.41 5.74
CA ALA A 283 -19.85 -19.75 5.16
C ALA A 283 -20.84 -19.94 4.00
N GLN A 284 -22.10 -19.50 4.17
CA GLN A 284 -23.10 -19.53 3.09
C GLN A 284 -22.70 -18.68 1.88
N TRP A 285 -22.13 -17.49 2.12
CA TRP A 285 -21.65 -16.62 1.06
C TRP A 285 -20.45 -17.23 0.32
N GLU A 286 -19.51 -17.85 1.05
CA GLU A 286 -18.34 -18.55 0.48
C GLU A 286 -18.75 -19.78 -0.33
N ALA A 287 -19.77 -20.53 0.11
CA ALA A 287 -20.32 -21.65 -0.65
C ALA A 287 -20.98 -21.20 -1.98
N LYS A 288 -21.65 -20.04 -1.99
CA LYS A 288 -22.26 -19.46 -3.20
C LYS A 288 -21.25 -18.79 -4.14
N HIS A 289 -20.04 -18.51 -3.65
CA HIS A 289 -18.98 -17.83 -4.41
C HIS A 289 -17.66 -18.57 -4.20
N PRO A 290 -17.52 -19.79 -4.74
CA PRO A 290 -16.26 -20.51 -4.66
C PRO A 290 -15.18 -19.66 -5.34
N VAL A 291 -14.10 -19.41 -4.61
CA VAL A 291 -12.94 -18.70 -5.15
C VAL A 291 -12.24 -19.69 -6.08
N ALA A 292 -12.40 -19.48 -7.40
CA ALA A 292 -11.65 -20.18 -8.44
C ALA A 292 -10.15 -19.92 -8.31
#